data_AF-A0A2Z7BWU7-F1
#
_entry.id   AF-A0A2Z7BWU7-F1
#
_cell.length_a   1.000
_cell.length_b   1.000
_cell.length_c   1.000
_cell.angle_alpha   90.00
_cell.angle_beta   90.00
_cell.angle_gamma   90.00
#
_symmetry.space_group_name_H-M   'P 1'
#
loop_
_entity.id
_entity.type
_entity.pdbx_description
1 polymer ?
#
loop_
_entity_poly.entity_id
_entity_poly.type
_entity_poly.pdbx_seq_one_letter_code
_entity_poly.pdbx_strand_id
1 'polypeptide(L)'
;MSDEFEVVIPGPEERAHRPPRGFHSFYINQLEMGLRFPLPRFIAELCQHIRISPSQLAPNSYSFLLSLAILLRYNNLPLVPYVLIQLVKIKRLGPKKFYLSHKGDHAFIKGNPSSQNLPVKIKRAVRNRDPWKCDMS
;
A
#
# COMPACT_ATOMS: atom_id res chain seq x y z
N MET A 1 11.08 10.90 21.51
CA MET A 1 10.03 10.17 22.23
C MET A 1 10.04 8.76 21.70
N SER A 2 10.35 7.78 22.53
CA SER A 2 10.20 6.38 22.14
C SER A 2 8.69 6.12 22.13
N ASP A 3 8.12 5.80 20.97
CA ASP A 3 6.71 5.42 20.88
C ASP A 3 6.56 4.06 21.59
N GLU A 4 6.17 4.08 22.85
CA GLU A 4 5.90 2.88 23.63
C GLU A 4 4.47 2.41 23.33
N PHE A 5 4.33 1.14 22.92
CA PHE A 5 3.04 0.56 22.56
C PHE A 5 2.62 -0.45 23.62
N GLU A 6 1.43 -0.25 24.18
CA GLU A 6 0.80 -1.24 25.05
C GLU A 6 0.23 -2.39 24.21
N VAL A 7 0.66 -3.61 24.50
CA VAL A 7 0.16 -4.82 23.84
C VAL A 7 -0.68 -5.60 24.85
N VAL A 8 -1.97 -5.75 24.56
CA VAL A 8 -2.92 -6.50 25.39
C VAL A 8 -3.38 -7.74 24.65
N ILE A 9 -3.33 -8.89 25.32
CA ILE A 9 -3.87 -10.15 24.80
C ILE A 9 -5.39 -10.14 24.97
N PRO A 10 -6.17 -10.34 23.90
CA PRO A 10 -7.62 -10.28 24.00
C PRO A 10 -8.19 -11.42 24.86
N GLY A 11 -9.25 -11.13 25.61
CA GLY A 11 -9.99 -12.12 26.38
C GLY A 11 -10.83 -13.07 25.50
N PRO A 12 -11.38 -14.17 26.07
CA PRO A 12 -12.13 -15.19 25.31
C PRO A 12 -13.33 -14.66 24.51
N GLU A 13 -13.99 -13.61 25.02
CA GLU A 13 -15.16 -12.99 24.38
C GLU A 13 -14.82 -11.76 23.53
N GLU A 14 -13.58 -11.29 23.60
CA GLU A 14 -13.15 -10.14 22.81
C GLU A 14 -12.95 -10.55 21.34
N ARG A 15 -13.22 -9.60 20.44
CA ARG A 15 -13.16 -9.83 19.00
C ARG A 15 -12.43 -8.68 18.35
N ALA A 16 -11.60 -8.97 17.35
CA ALA A 16 -10.81 -7.94 16.66
C ALA A 16 -11.65 -6.83 16.00
N HIS A 17 -12.92 -7.10 15.68
CA HIS A 17 -13.84 -6.09 15.12
C HIS A 17 -14.51 -5.20 16.19
N ARG A 18 -14.29 -5.47 17.48
CA ARG A 18 -14.80 -4.70 18.63
C ARG A 18 -13.65 -4.44 19.62
N PRO A 19 -12.63 -3.66 19.24
CA PRO A 19 -11.55 -3.33 20.15
C PRO A 19 -12.06 -2.51 21.33
N PRO A 20 -11.42 -2.63 22.52
CA PRO A 20 -11.63 -1.70 23.63
C PRO A 20 -11.39 -0.24 23.20
N ARG A 21 -12.01 0.71 23.92
CA ARG A 21 -11.85 2.13 23.61
C ARG A 21 -10.38 2.54 23.73
N GLY A 22 -9.85 3.17 22.68
CA GLY A 22 -8.45 3.59 22.61
C GLY A 22 -7.51 2.54 22.02
N PHE A 23 -7.99 1.31 21.78
CA PHE A 23 -7.19 0.24 21.21
C PHE A 23 -7.53 -0.01 19.74
N HIS A 24 -6.54 -0.54 19.02
CA HIS A 24 -6.72 -1.18 17.72
C HIS A 24 -6.38 -2.65 17.86
N SER A 25 -7.27 -3.54 17.39
CA SER A 25 -6.99 -4.97 17.38
C SER A 25 -6.41 -5.40 16.04
N PHE A 26 -5.34 -6.18 16.09
CA PHE A 26 -4.72 -6.80 14.93
C PHE A 26 -4.60 -8.30 15.16
N TYR A 27 -4.70 -9.08 14.09
CA TYR A 27 -4.42 -10.51 14.14
C TYR A 27 -2.91 -10.74 14.10
N ILE A 28 -2.42 -11.77 14.78
CA ILE A 28 -0.99 -12.16 14.79
C ILE A 28 -0.47 -12.36 13.35
N ASN A 29 -1.29 -12.95 12.48
CA ASN A 29 -0.93 -13.14 11.07
C ASN A 29 -0.66 -11.83 10.31
N GLN A 30 -1.23 -10.69 10.72
CA GLN A 30 -0.90 -9.39 10.10
C GLN A 30 0.54 -8.98 10.46
N LEU A 31 0.98 -9.27 11.69
CA LEU A 31 2.36 -9.05 12.14
C LEU A 31 3.33 -9.99 11.42
N GLU A 32 2.97 -11.25 11.23
CA GLU A 32 3.75 -12.21 10.45
C GLU A 32 3.91 -11.76 8.99
N MET A 33 2.88 -11.11 8.43
CA MET A 33 2.88 -10.54 7.08
C MET A 33 3.53 -9.14 7.01
N GLY A 34 4.33 -8.79 8.02
CA GLY A 34 5.19 -7.60 7.99
C GLY A 34 4.57 -6.33 8.55
N LEU A 35 3.36 -6.36 9.11
CA LEU A 35 2.86 -5.22 9.90
C LEU A 35 3.81 -4.93 11.07
N ARG A 36 4.23 -3.68 11.19
CA ARG A 36 5.12 -3.17 12.24
C ARG A 36 4.59 -1.86 12.77
N PHE A 37 4.95 -1.55 14.01
CA PHE A 37 4.59 -0.30 14.69
C PHE A 37 5.84 0.55 14.97
N PRO A 38 5.76 1.90 14.88
CA PRO A 38 4.62 2.67 14.38
C PRO A 38 4.27 2.30 12.92
N LEU A 39 2.98 2.36 12.59
CA LEU A 39 2.49 1.94 11.27
C LEU A 39 3.24 2.74 10.17
N PRO A 40 3.78 2.10 9.13
CA PRO A 40 4.43 2.82 8.04
C PRO A 40 3.54 3.91 7.48
N ARG A 41 4.07 5.15 7.41
CA ARG A 41 3.28 6.35 7.07
C ARG A 41 2.45 6.18 5.80
N PHE A 42 3.02 5.58 4.75
CA PHE A 42 2.31 5.36 3.49
C PHE A 42 1.09 4.43 3.62
N ILE A 43 1.15 3.42 4.51
CA ILE A 43 0.01 2.53 4.79
C ILE A 43 -1.05 3.29 5.58
N ALA A 44 -0.64 4.06 6.59
CA ALA A 44 -1.55 4.88 7.39
C ALA A 44 -2.32 5.88 6.50
N GLU A 45 -1.60 6.60 5.64
CA GLU A 45 -2.18 7.58 4.72
C GLU A 45 -3.06 6.91 3.65
N LEU A 46 -2.69 5.74 3.14
CA LEU A 46 -3.54 4.96 2.23
C LEU A 46 -4.86 4.58 2.91
N CYS A 47 -4.79 4.00 4.11
CA CYS A 47 -5.95 3.63 4.93
C CYS A 47 -6.85 4.84 5.21
N GLN A 48 -6.25 5.98 5.56
CA GLN A 48 -6.97 7.24 5.76
C GLN A 48 -7.68 7.71 4.49
N HIS A 49 -7.00 7.64 3.33
CA HIS A 49 -7.57 8.05 2.05
C HIS A 49 -8.78 7.19 1.66
N ILE A 50 -8.66 5.87 1.81
CA ILE A 50 -9.76 4.93 1.49
C ILE A 50 -10.77 4.77 2.62
N ARG A 51 -10.57 5.48 3.75
CA ARG A 51 -11.43 5.51 4.95
C ARG A 51 -11.67 4.15 5.57
N ILE A 52 -10.63 3.34 5.70
CA ILE A 52 -10.66 2.07 6.46
C ILE A 52 -9.65 2.11 7.60
N SER A 53 -9.92 1.34 8.65
CA SER A 53 -8.91 1.08 9.69
C SER A 53 -7.85 0.12 9.16
N PRO A 54 -6.55 0.29 9.51
CA PRO A 54 -5.50 -0.68 9.16
C PRO A 54 -5.85 -2.12 9.56
N SER A 55 -6.55 -2.31 10.68
CA SER A 55 -6.98 -3.65 11.13
C SER A 55 -7.93 -4.37 10.14
N GLN A 56 -8.61 -3.62 9.27
CA GLN A 56 -9.52 -4.14 8.25
C GLN A 56 -8.79 -4.61 6.98
N LEU A 57 -7.49 -4.33 6.83
CA LEU A 57 -6.70 -4.89 5.74
C LEU A 57 -6.51 -6.40 5.95
N ALA A 58 -6.67 -7.17 4.88
CA ALA A 58 -6.35 -8.59 4.91
C ALA A 58 -4.85 -8.80 5.18
N PRO A 59 -4.44 -9.89 5.86
CA PRO A 59 -3.03 -10.11 6.23
C PRO A 59 -2.07 -10.01 5.03
N ASN A 60 -2.41 -10.65 3.91
CA ASN A 60 -1.63 -10.62 2.68
C ASN A 60 -1.49 -9.21 2.05
N SER A 61 -2.39 -8.28 2.39
CA SER A 61 -2.33 -6.90 1.88
C SER A 61 -1.12 -6.16 2.44
N TYR A 62 -0.68 -6.48 3.66
CA TYR A 62 0.53 -5.88 4.25
C TYR A 62 1.78 -6.27 3.47
N SER A 63 1.98 -7.57 3.21
CA SER A 63 3.10 -8.05 2.39
C SER A 63 3.10 -7.38 1.02
N PHE A 64 1.94 -7.29 0.35
CA PHE A 64 1.84 -6.64 -0.96
C PHE A 64 2.22 -5.16 -0.92
N LEU A 65 1.68 -4.40 0.05
CA LEU A 65 1.97 -2.98 0.20
C LEU A 65 3.44 -2.72 0.52
N LEU A 66 4.06 -3.57 1.35
CA LEU A 66 5.48 -3.49 1.67
C LEU A 66 6.36 -3.84 0.46
N SER A 67 6.05 -4.91 -0.28
CA SER A 67 6.76 -5.25 -1.52
C SER A 67 6.66 -4.12 -2.55
N LEU A 68 5.48 -3.51 -2.69
CA LEU A 68 5.30 -2.35 -3.57
C LEU A 68 6.16 -1.17 -3.10
N ALA A 69 6.21 -0.91 -1.79
CA ALA A 69 7.03 0.16 -1.24
C ALA A 69 8.53 -0.04 -1.52
N ILE A 70 9.03 -1.26 -1.36
CA ILE A 70 10.41 -1.64 -1.69
C ILE A 70 10.67 -1.42 -3.18
N LEU A 71 9.76 -1.87 -4.05
CA LEU A 71 9.88 -1.72 -5.49
C LEU A 71 9.90 -0.25 -5.92
N LEU A 72 9.04 0.59 -5.36
CA LEU A 72 9.02 2.03 -5.65
C LEU A 72 10.35 2.68 -5.22
N ARG A 73 10.83 2.35 -4.02
CA ARG A 73 12.11 2.86 -3.52
C ARG A 73 13.29 2.42 -4.39
N TYR A 74 13.31 1.16 -4.83
CA TYR A 74 14.33 0.63 -5.73
C TYR A 74 14.39 1.40 -7.06
N ASN A 75 13.24 1.86 -7.55
CA ASN A 75 13.13 2.63 -8.80
C ASN A 75 13.20 4.16 -8.58
N ASN A 76 13.61 4.63 -7.40
CA ASN A 76 13.64 6.06 -7.04
C ASN A 76 12.29 6.79 -7.23
N LEU A 77 11.18 6.07 -7.08
CA LEU A 77 9.83 6.64 -7.17
C LEU A 77 9.34 7.05 -5.76
N PRO A 78 8.59 8.15 -5.66
CA PRO A 78 8.11 8.62 -4.36
C PRO A 78 7.09 7.64 -3.78
N LEU A 79 7.31 7.25 -2.52
CA LEU A 79 6.38 6.43 -1.74
C LEU A 79 5.26 7.32 -1.16
N VAL A 80 4.42 7.85 -2.05
CA VAL A 80 3.29 8.70 -1.66
C VAL A 80 1.97 7.97 -1.94
N PRO A 81 0.94 8.11 -1.07
CA PRO A 81 -0.37 7.49 -1.26
C PRO A 81 -0.97 7.81 -2.62
N TYR A 82 -0.71 9.03 -3.11
CA TYR A 82 -1.14 9.48 -4.43
C TYR A 82 -0.70 8.52 -5.55
N VAL A 83 0.55 8.05 -5.54
CA VAL A 83 1.05 7.07 -6.53
C VAL A 83 0.24 5.78 -6.43
N LEU A 84 0.01 5.29 -5.21
CA LEU A 84 -0.78 4.08 -4.97
C LEU A 84 -2.21 4.22 -5.52
N ILE A 85 -2.90 5.33 -5.24
CA ILE A 85 -4.26 5.63 -5.72
C ILE A 85 -4.30 5.81 -7.24
N GLN A 86 -3.22 6.26 -7.86
CA GLN A 86 -3.11 6.29 -9.33
C GLN A 86 -2.99 4.89 -9.91
N LEU A 87 -2.34 3.95 -9.21
CA LEU A 87 -2.15 2.59 -9.69
C LEU A 87 -3.35 1.67 -9.44
N VAL A 88 -4.07 1.89 -8.33
CA VAL A 88 -5.15 0.99 -7.89
C VAL A 88 -6.52 1.64 -7.91
N LYS A 89 -7.55 0.81 -8.10
CA LYS A 89 -8.96 1.15 -7.91
C LYS A 89 -9.60 0.13 -6.97
N ILE A 90 -10.46 0.62 -6.09
CA ILE A 90 -11.23 -0.22 -5.17
C ILE A 90 -12.39 -0.84 -5.96
N LYS A 91 -12.49 -2.16 -5.94
CA LYS A 91 -13.62 -2.90 -6.48
C LYS A 91 -14.40 -3.56 -5.36
N ARG A 92 -15.73 -3.54 -5.48
CA ARG A 92 -16.63 -4.29 -4.60
C ARG A 92 -16.72 -5.73 -5.10
N LEU A 93 -16.44 -6.68 -4.21
CA LEU A 93 -16.60 -8.12 -4.49
C LEU A 93 -17.94 -8.64 -3.97
N GLY A 94 -18.48 -8.03 -2.91
CA GLY A 94 -19.76 -8.43 -2.33
C GLY A 94 -20.23 -7.48 -1.23
N PRO A 95 -21.24 -7.89 -0.43
CA PRO A 95 -21.64 -7.13 0.76
C PRO A 95 -20.44 -6.95 1.69
N LYS A 96 -20.05 -5.70 1.97
CA LYS A 96 -18.93 -5.33 2.86
C LYS A 96 -17.56 -5.93 2.49
N LYS A 97 -17.39 -6.45 1.27
CA LYS A 97 -16.12 -7.00 0.77
C LYS A 97 -15.61 -6.18 -0.39
N PHE A 98 -14.39 -5.67 -0.25
CA PHE A 98 -13.70 -4.85 -1.23
C PHE A 98 -12.29 -5.38 -1.47
N TYR A 99 -11.74 -5.13 -2.66
CA TYR A 99 -10.36 -5.44 -2.96
C TYR A 99 -9.73 -4.32 -3.79
N LEU A 100 -8.42 -4.16 -3.64
CA LEU A 100 -7.62 -3.29 -4.49
C LEU A 100 -7.33 -4.03 -5.80
N SER A 101 -7.68 -3.41 -6.92
CA SER A 101 -7.36 -3.91 -8.26
C SER A 101 -6.55 -2.88 -9.01
N HIS A 102 -5.72 -3.29 -9.97
CA HIS A 102 -5.00 -2.33 -10.80
C HIS A 102 -5.97 -1.52 -11.69
N LYS A 103 -5.63 -0.27 -11.99
CA LYS A 103 -6.28 0.49 -13.06
C LYS A 103 -5.80 -0.04 -14.42
N GLY A 104 -6.72 -0.30 -15.34
CA GLY A 104 -6.43 -0.93 -16.64
C GLY A 104 -5.68 -0.01 -17.61
N ASP A 105 -5.54 1.26 -17.25
CA ASP A 105 -4.97 2.32 -18.07
C ASP A 105 -3.42 2.31 -18.05
N HIS A 106 -2.84 1.34 -17.31
CA HIS A 106 -1.40 1.17 -17.13
C HIS A 106 -0.94 -0.16 -17.74
N ALA A 107 0.18 -0.13 -18.47
CA ALA A 107 0.81 -1.33 -19.01
C ALA A 107 1.53 -2.12 -17.91
N PHE A 108 1.46 -3.45 -17.98
CA PHE A 108 2.18 -4.35 -17.08
C PHE A 108 3.65 -4.45 -17.52
N ILE A 109 4.58 -4.19 -16.59
CA ILE A 109 5.96 -4.66 -16.76
C ILE A 109 5.98 -6.12 -16.31
N LYS A 110 6.03 -7.04 -17.28
CA LYS A 110 6.22 -8.48 -17.03
C LYS A 110 7.68 -8.84 -17.31
N GLY A 111 8.26 -9.66 -16.43
CA GLY A 111 9.65 -10.13 -16.51
C GLY A 111 10.41 -9.83 -15.22
N ASN A 112 11.23 -10.78 -14.78
CA ASN A 112 12.28 -10.50 -13.80
C ASN A 112 13.28 -9.56 -14.50
N PRO A 113 13.86 -8.53 -13.85
CA PRO A 113 15.00 -7.83 -14.44
C PRO A 113 16.12 -8.86 -14.58
N SER A 114 16.26 -9.43 -15.77
CA SER A 114 17.46 -10.20 -16.12
C SER A 114 18.64 -9.26 -15.89
N SER A 115 19.59 -9.72 -15.07
CA SER A 115 20.86 -9.06 -14.83
C SER A 115 21.38 -8.41 -16.11
N GLN A 116 21.38 -7.07 -16.17
CA GLN A 116 22.22 -6.18 -16.98
C GLN A 116 21.49 -4.86 -17.22
N ASN A 117 22.11 -3.79 -16.71
CA ASN A 117 21.82 -2.38 -16.93
C ASN A 117 21.13 -2.08 -18.27
N LEU A 118 19.84 -1.71 -18.24
CA LEU A 118 19.20 -1.02 -19.35
C LEU A 118 18.35 0.16 -18.84
N PRO A 119 18.41 1.33 -19.50
CA PRO A 119 17.63 2.50 -19.11
C PRO A 119 16.13 2.24 -19.34
N VAL A 120 15.33 2.41 -18.30
CA VAL A 120 13.86 2.25 -18.37
C VAL A 120 13.26 3.48 -19.05
N LYS A 121 12.67 3.31 -20.24
CA LYS A 121 11.90 4.36 -20.93
C LYS A 121 10.42 4.26 -20.55
N ILE A 122 9.95 5.20 -19.73
CA ILE A 122 8.56 5.30 -19.28
C ILE A 122 7.81 6.24 -20.23
N LYS A 123 6.79 5.74 -20.93
CA LYS A 123 5.89 6.56 -21.77
C LYS A 123 4.50 6.64 -21.13
N ARG A 124 4.00 7.86 -20.94
CA ARG A 124 2.66 8.12 -20.38
C ARG A 124 1.59 7.89 -21.47
N ALA A 125 0.50 7.19 -21.15
CA ALA A 125 -0.57 6.84 -22.09
C ALA A 125 -1.69 7.92 -22.22
N VAL A 126 -1.45 9.17 -21.78
CA VAL A 126 -2.47 10.23 -21.81
C VAL A 126 -2.01 11.40 -22.68
N ARG A 127 -2.86 11.74 -23.65
CA ARG A 127 -2.72 12.77 -24.70
C ARG A 127 -1.90 14.01 -24.32
N ASN A 128 -0.84 14.22 -25.10
CA ASN A 128 -0.43 15.48 -25.75
C ASN A 128 -0.32 16.75 -24.91
N ARG A 129 0.17 16.68 -23.67
CA ARG A 129 0.86 17.82 -23.06
C ARG A 129 2.15 17.35 -22.41
N ASP A 130 3.25 17.74 -23.03
CA ASP A 130 4.58 17.61 -22.44
C ASP A 130 4.65 18.55 -21.23
N PRO A 131 4.81 18.05 -19.99
CA PRO A 131 5.04 18.92 -18.83
C PRO A 131 6.46 19.49 -18.83
N TRP A 132 7.36 18.92 -19.63
CA TRP A 132 8.78 19.19 -19.62
C TRP A 132 9.18 19.85 -20.94
N LYS A 133 8.80 21.12 -21.11
CA LYS A 133 9.51 21.98 -22.07
C LYS A 133 10.91 22.24 -21.51
N CYS A 134 11.82 21.28 -21.67
CA CYS A 134 13.24 21.50 -21.55
C CYS A 134 13.85 21.11 -22.88
N ASP A 135 14.13 22.13 -23.71
CA ASP A 135 15.02 22.00 -24.85
C ASP A 135 16.42 21.69 -24.29
N MET A 136 16.94 20.52 -24.62
CA MET A 136 18.28 20.10 -24.26
C MET A 136 19.04 19.95 -25.57
N SER A 137 19.56 21.06 -26.06
CA SER A 137 20.75 21.10 -26.91
C SER A 137 21.94 20.50 -26.18
#